data_AF-A0A1Y2ILR4-F1
#
_entry.id   AF-A0A1Y2ILR4-F1
#
_cell.length_a   1.000
_cell.length_b   1.000
_cell.length_c   1.000
_cell.angle_alpha   90.00
_cell.angle_beta   90.00
_cell.angle_gamma   90.00
#
_symmetry.space_group_name_H-M   'P 1'
#
loop_
_entity.id
_entity.type
_entity.pdbx_description
1 polymer ?
#
loop_
_entity_poly.entity_id
_entity_poly.type
_entity_poly.pdbx_seq_one_letter_code
_entity_poly.pdbx_strand_id
1 'polypeptide(L)'
;MSDPKPVVAILGGTGLLGEPLSVVFLTEYKSRFGEVRVVTRNPASETAQGLRSKGAVLYKLDEANPREALEASFVGVDAIVNLLSAGFIAAEITDAAMEAAAQSTAKVYFPSEWGGDRSTVDFDGYGLEVWALKEEIIRRTRNLMKAKKVIAVYTGAFLEIVFRPGRFNWFKVPSDVYECTGPASQRITLTSMTDIGRATARLSLLSLDPATASQVPDEVRLAGSTVSIEDIRDLIAKYTGKKAEIKCHDLTAAKELLKAGGPGKAQDLFQYLGVVAGEGKFDYSRENENEVVNPGGSLWRWKTAEEEVRYVVSRGL
;
A
#
# COMPACT_ATOMS: atom_id res chain seq x y z
N MET A 1 -19.72 -24.62 19.75
CA MET A 1 -19.50 -23.16 19.88
C MET A 1 -18.60 -22.77 18.72
N SER A 2 -18.94 -21.75 17.93
CA SER A 2 -18.05 -21.27 16.88
C SER A 2 -16.83 -20.62 17.53
N ASP A 3 -15.62 -20.83 16.98
CA ASP A 3 -14.43 -20.14 17.45
C ASP A 3 -14.63 -18.61 17.45
N PRO A 4 -14.05 -17.89 18.43
CA PRO A 4 -14.16 -16.44 18.48
C PRO A 4 -13.57 -15.82 17.21
N LYS A 5 -14.27 -14.83 16.66
CA LYS A 5 -13.82 -14.14 15.44
C LYS A 5 -12.61 -13.24 15.76
N PRO A 6 -11.62 -13.16 14.86
CA PRO A 6 -10.44 -12.34 15.09
C PRO A 6 -10.74 -10.86 15.35
N VAL A 7 -9.90 -10.23 16.16
CA VAL A 7 -9.83 -8.78 16.34
C VAL A 7 -8.64 -8.22 15.57
N VAL A 8 -8.86 -7.13 14.83
CA VAL A 8 -7.79 -6.45 14.07
C VAL A 8 -7.62 -5.01 14.53
N ALA A 9 -6.37 -4.56 14.61
CA ALA A 9 -6.04 -3.14 14.78
C ALA A 9 -5.40 -2.58 13.51
N ILE A 10 -5.90 -1.42 13.06
CA ILE A 10 -5.44 -0.72 11.87
C ILE A 10 -4.88 0.64 12.28
N LEU A 11 -3.56 0.78 12.24
CA LEU A 11 -2.87 2.03 12.56
C LEU A 11 -2.88 2.95 11.35
N GLY A 12 -3.25 4.20 11.54
CA GLY A 12 -3.40 5.14 10.42
C GLY A 12 -4.62 4.85 9.55
N GLY A 13 -5.65 4.19 10.11
CA GLY A 13 -6.86 3.78 9.39
C GLY A 13 -7.74 4.92 8.85
N THR A 14 -7.39 6.18 9.10
CA THR A 14 -8.02 7.37 8.47
C THR A 14 -7.13 8.02 7.40
N GLY A 15 -5.98 7.43 7.08
CA GLY A 15 -5.06 7.92 6.05
C GLY A 15 -5.51 7.54 4.63
N LEU A 16 -4.72 7.94 3.64
CA LEU A 16 -5.04 7.78 2.22
C LEU A 16 -5.33 6.31 1.82
N LEU A 17 -4.46 5.38 2.21
CA LEU A 17 -4.72 3.94 2.09
C LEU A 17 -5.53 3.39 3.28
N GLY A 18 -5.36 3.99 4.46
CA GLY A 18 -5.99 3.57 5.71
C GLY A 18 -7.51 3.52 5.65
N GLU A 19 -8.14 4.57 5.12
CA GLU A 19 -9.59 4.68 5.05
C GLU A 19 -10.21 3.59 4.15
N PRO A 20 -9.86 3.46 2.85
CA PRO A 20 -10.46 2.45 2.00
C PRO A 20 -10.20 1.03 2.52
N LEU A 21 -9.02 0.76 3.07
CA LEU A 21 -8.72 -0.53 3.72
C LEU A 21 -9.65 -0.78 4.92
N SER A 22 -9.77 0.19 5.84
CA SER A 22 -10.63 0.07 7.01
C SER A 22 -12.10 -0.13 6.63
N VAL A 23 -12.57 0.54 5.58
CA VAL A 23 -13.93 0.34 5.05
C VAL A 23 -14.16 -1.12 4.65
N VAL A 24 -13.22 -1.75 3.94
CA VAL A 24 -13.36 -3.16 3.52
C VAL A 24 -13.51 -4.11 4.72
N PHE A 25 -12.72 -3.92 5.78
CA PHE A 25 -12.85 -4.70 7.01
C PHE A 25 -14.23 -4.51 7.67
N LEU A 26 -14.77 -3.29 7.63
CA LEU A 26 -16.03 -2.91 8.27
C LEU A 26 -17.28 -3.20 7.44
N THR A 27 -17.13 -3.52 6.15
CA THR A 27 -18.26 -3.80 5.25
C THR A 27 -18.19 -5.22 4.71
N GLU A 28 -17.29 -5.48 3.77
CA GLU A 28 -17.19 -6.74 3.04
C GLU A 28 -16.74 -7.90 3.93
N TYR A 29 -15.86 -7.62 4.89
CA TYR A 29 -15.33 -8.61 5.84
C TYR A 29 -15.93 -8.48 7.25
N LYS A 30 -16.99 -7.67 7.43
CA LYS A 30 -17.61 -7.41 8.73
C LYS A 30 -18.01 -8.69 9.46
N SER A 31 -18.48 -9.70 8.73
CA SER A 31 -18.91 -10.97 9.31
C SER A 31 -17.75 -11.88 9.74
N ARG A 32 -16.50 -11.58 9.32
CA ARG A 32 -15.31 -12.39 9.55
C ARG A 32 -14.46 -11.90 10.72
N PHE A 33 -14.57 -10.63 11.09
CA PHE A 33 -13.88 -10.03 12.24
C PHE A 33 -14.87 -9.76 13.38
N GLY A 34 -14.46 -10.00 14.61
CA GLY A 34 -15.25 -9.70 15.80
C GLY A 34 -15.25 -8.21 16.12
N GLU A 35 -14.10 -7.56 15.91
CA GLU A 35 -13.91 -6.14 16.14
C GLU A 35 -12.81 -5.59 15.22
N VAL A 36 -13.02 -4.36 14.74
CA VAL A 36 -12.04 -3.62 13.92
C VAL A 36 -11.71 -2.33 14.66
N ARG A 37 -10.47 -2.25 15.18
CA ARG A 37 -9.95 -1.07 15.87
C ARG A 37 -9.24 -0.17 14.87
N VAL A 38 -9.67 1.08 14.79
CA VAL A 38 -9.01 2.10 13.96
C VAL A 38 -8.26 3.04 14.88
N VAL A 39 -6.94 3.05 14.76
CA VAL A 39 -6.06 3.94 15.52
C VAL A 39 -5.76 5.18 14.67
N THR A 40 -6.11 6.36 15.19
CA THR A 40 -6.00 7.64 14.49
C THR A 40 -5.63 8.78 15.44
N ARG A 41 -4.99 9.84 14.94
CA ARG A 41 -4.65 11.03 15.73
C ARG A 41 -5.87 11.79 16.21
N ASN A 42 -6.92 11.84 15.39
CA ASN A 42 -8.14 12.59 15.67
C ASN A 42 -9.39 11.71 15.52
N PRO A 43 -9.86 11.05 16.59
CA PRO A 43 -11.08 10.24 16.55
C PRO A 43 -12.34 11.07 16.30
N ALA A 44 -12.30 12.40 16.45
CA ALA A 44 -13.43 13.28 16.16
C ALA A 44 -13.48 13.76 14.69
N SER A 45 -12.48 13.42 13.86
CA SER A 45 -12.48 13.78 12.44
C SER A 45 -13.64 13.13 11.68
N GLU A 46 -14.10 13.78 10.60
CA GLU A 46 -15.19 13.28 9.77
C GLU A 46 -14.94 11.85 9.28
N THR A 47 -13.74 11.56 8.77
CA THR A 47 -13.34 10.21 8.34
C THR A 47 -13.43 9.19 9.49
N ALA A 48 -12.90 9.52 10.68
CA ALA A 48 -12.97 8.61 11.83
C ALA A 48 -14.42 8.35 12.24
N GLN A 49 -15.26 9.39 12.24
CA GLN A 49 -16.69 9.28 12.54
C GLN A 49 -17.44 8.46 11.48
N GLY A 50 -17.09 8.62 10.21
CA GLY A 50 -17.55 7.77 9.11
C GLY A 50 -17.23 6.29 9.35
N LEU A 51 -16.00 5.96 9.74
CA LEU A 51 -15.60 4.59 10.08
C LEU A 51 -16.34 4.06 11.32
N ARG A 52 -16.51 4.89 12.36
CA ARG A 52 -17.30 4.53 13.55
C ARG A 52 -18.74 4.18 13.20
N SER A 53 -19.38 4.94 12.31
CA SER A 53 -20.74 4.64 11.83
C SER A 53 -20.86 3.28 11.13
N LYS A 54 -19.75 2.73 10.61
CA LYS A 54 -19.69 1.40 9.98
C LYS A 54 -19.40 0.28 10.99
N GLY A 55 -19.04 0.63 12.22
CA GLY A 55 -18.76 -0.31 13.31
C GLY A 55 -17.31 -0.30 13.81
N ALA A 56 -16.48 0.67 13.43
CA ALA A 56 -15.13 0.78 13.96
C ALA A 56 -15.13 1.16 15.44
N VAL A 57 -14.24 0.54 16.20
CA VAL A 57 -13.86 1.04 17.53
C VAL A 57 -12.67 1.98 17.35
N LEU A 58 -12.83 3.24 17.75
CA LEU A 58 -11.81 4.26 17.54
C LEU A 58 -10.87 4.33 18.73
N TYR A 59 -9.56 4.30 18.45
CA TYR A 59 -8.51 4.56 19.41
C TYR A 59 -7.74 5.82 19.00
N LYS A 60 -7.46 6.69 19.97
CA LYS A 60 -6.62 7.86 19.75
C LYS A 60 -5.15 7.45 19.80
N LEU A 61 -4.39 7.77 18.76
CA LEU A 61 -2.93 7.80 18.83
C LEU A 61 -2.53 9.09 19.56
N ASP A 62 -2.20 8.97 20.84
CA ASP A 62 -1.59 10.08 21.57
C ASP A 62 -0.10 10.14 21.23
N GLU A 63 0.29 11.08 20.38
CA GLU A 63 1.68 11.23 19.94
C GLU A 63 2.61 11.68 21.07
N ALA A 64 2.08 12.20 22.19
CA ALA A 64 2.87 12.50 23.38
C ALA A 64 3.24 11.22 24.16
N ASN A 65 2.40 10.19 24.10
CA ASN A 65 2.58 8.90 24.78
C ASN A 65 2.26 7.74 23.82
N PRO A 66 2.97 7.62 22.68
CA PRO A 66 2.54 6.77 21.58
C PRO A 66 2.55 5.29 21.98
N ARG A 67 3.52 4.87 22.79
CA ARG A 67 3.63 3.48 23.25
C ARG A 67 2.43 3.04 24.08
N GLU A 68 2.04 3.81 25.09
CA GLU A 68 0.88 3.49 25.94
C GLU A 68 -0.43 3.45 25.12
N ALA A 69 -0.62 4.44 24.25
CA ALA A 69 -1.78 4.49 23.37
C ALA A 69 -1.87 3.26 22.44
N LEU A 70 -0.74 2.81 21.90
CA LEU A 70 -0.65 1.66 21.01
C LEU A 70 -0.85 0.35 21.78
N GLU A 71 -0.21 0.17 22.94
CA GLU A 71 -0.40 -0.99 23.81
C GLU A 71 -1.88 -1.17 24.21
N ALA A 72 -2.55 -0.07 24.61
CA ALA A 72 -3.97 -0.09 24.92
C ALA A 72 -4.84 -0.50 23.72
N SER A 73 -4.47 -0.05 22.51
CA SER A 73 -5.18 -0.43 21.28
C SER A 73 -4.94 -1.89 20.85
N PHE A 74 -3.90 -2.56 21.38
CA PHE A 74 -3.51 -3.92 20.99
C PHE A 74 -3.98 -5.03 21.95
N VAL A 75 -4.64 -4.69 23.06
CA VAL A 75 -5.14 -5.66 24.03
C VAL A 75 -6.14 -6.63 23.37
N GLY A 76 -5.79 -7.92 23.29
CA GLY A 76 -6.64 -8.95 22.70
C GLY A 76 -6.76 -8.88 21.17
N VAL A 77 -5.85 -8.17 20.49
CA VAL A 77 -5.78 -8.11 19.03
C VAL A 77 -5.08 -9.37 18.49
N ASP A 78 -5.59 -9.91 17.39
CA ASP A 78 -5.03 -11.08 16.69
C ASP A 78 -4.15 -10.67 15.51
N ALA A 79 -4.50 -9.59 14.81
CA ALA A 79 -3.75 -9.06 13.66
C ALA A 79 -3.59 -7.54 13.74
N ILE A 80 -2.41 -7.03 13.40
CA ILE A 80 -2.10 -5.60 13.39
C ILE A 80 -1.69 -5.18 11.99
N VAL A 81 -2.36 -4.17 11.44
CA VAL A 81 -2.07 -3.58 10.13
C VAL A 81 -1.49 -2.18 10.34
N ASN A 82 -0.20 -2.01 10.05
CA ASN A 82 0.46 -0.72 10.21
C ASN A 82 0.52 0.05 8.87
N LEU A 83 -0.21 1.17 8.80
CA LEU A 83 -0.24 2.09 7.66
C LEU A 83 0.39 3.45 8.00
N LEU A 84 1.15 3.53 9.09
CA LEU A 84 1.91 4.72 9.46
C LEU A 84 3.17 4.81 8.59
N SER A 85 3.20 5.79 7.69
CA SER A 85 4.31 5.91 6.74
C SER A 85 5.58 6.41 7.41
N ALA A 86 6.56 5.52 7.57
CA ALA A 86 7.92 5.87 7.95
C ALA A 86 8.46 7.01 7.05
N GLY A 87 9.19 7.95 7.65
CA GLY A 87 9.68 9.16 6.98
C GLY A 87 8.67 10.33 6.92
N PHE A 88 7.40 10.09 7.25
CA PHE A 88 6.37 11.13 7.37
C PHE A 88 5.77 11.24 8.79
N ILE A 89 6.16 10.32 9.68
CA ILE A 89 5.88 10.36 11.11
C ILE A 89 7.19 10.37 11.89
N ALA A 90 7.13 10.81 13.14
CA ALA A 90 8.26 10.80 14.05
C ALA A 90 8.80 9.36 14.24
N ALA A 91 10.12 9.21 14.35
CA ALA A 91 10.77 7.91 14.48
C ALA A 91 10.30 7.17 15.74
N GLU A 92 10.06 7.92 16.82
CA GLU A 92 9.57 7.45 18.10
C GLU A 92 8.19 6.78 17.98
N ILE A 93 7.32 7.26 17.09
CA ILE A 93 6.01 6.64 16.84
C ILE A 93 6.20 5.31 16.09
N THR A 94 7.15 5.25 15.15
CA THR A 94 7.47 4.02 14.41
C THR A 94 8.04 2.96 15.35
N ASP A 95 8.97 3.34 16.21
CA ASP A 95 9.56 2.47 17.22
C ASP A 95 8.51 1.98 18.22
N ALA A 96 7.67 2.90 18.75
CA ALA A 96 6.58 2.55 19.64
C ALA A 96 5.60 1.55 19.02
N ALA A 97 5.27 1.68 17.72
CA ALA A 97 4.43 0.74 17.01
C ALA A 97 5.06 -0.65 16.90
N MET A 98 6.36 -0.73 16.58
CA MET A 98 7.08 -2.01 16.55
C MET A 98 7.15 -2.66 17.93
N GLU A 99 7.49 -1.91 18.97
CA GLU A 99 7.65 -2.42 20.33
C GLU A 99 6.32 -2.88 20.92
N ALA A 100 5.26 -2.06 20.81
CA ALA A 100 3.93 -2.43 21.29
C ALA A 100 3.39 -3.65 20.53
N ALA A 101 3.59 -3.73 19.21
CA ALA A 101 3.19 -4.90 18.44
C ALA A 101 3.98 -6.16 18.84
N ALA A 102 5.29 -6.04 19.11
CA ALA A 102 6.13 -7.14 19.57
C ALA A 102 5.65 -7.70 20.91
N GLN A 103 5.24 -6.84 21.84
CA GLN A 103 4.74 -7.23 23.17
C GLN A 103 3.27 -7.69 23.19
N SER A 104 2.49 -7.36 22.15
CA SER A 104 1.09 -7.76 22.05
C SER A 104 0.90 -9.28 21.90
N THR A 105 -0.33 -9.77 22.06
CA THR A 105 -0.73 -11.15 21.75
C THR A 105 -0.97 -11.41 20.27
N ALA A 106 -0.89 -10.38 19.41
CA ALA A 106 -1.18 -10.51 17.99
C ALA A 106 -0.25 -11.54 17.33
N LYS A 107 -0.82 -12.37 16.45
CA LYS A 107 -0.11 -13.42 15.73
C LYS A 107 0.40 -12.93 14.37
N VAL A 108 -0.24 -11.90 13.81
CA VAL A 108 0.06 -11.37 12.47
C VAL A 108 0.35 -9.87 12.55
N TYR A 109 1.41 -9.43 11.87
CA TYR A 109 1.78 -8.02 11.77
C TYR A 109 2.09 -7.66 10.32
N PHE A 110 1.43 -6.61 9.82
CA PHE A 110 1.74 -6.02 8.51
C PHE A 110 2.51 -4.71 8.74
N PRO A 111 3.80 -4.63 8.36
CA PRO A 111 4.59 -3.42 8.40
C PRO A 111 4.17 -2.44 7.29
N SER A 112 4.58 -1.17 7.40
CA SER A 112 4.19 -0.11 6.44
C SER A 112 5.00 -0.14 5.12
N GLU A 113 4.89 -1.23 4.35
CA GLU A 113 5.56 -1.37 3.05
C GLU A 113 4.74 -0.78 1.89
N TRP A 114 3.49 -1.26 1.68
CA TRP A 114 2.40 -0.72 0.85
C TRP A 114 2.79 0.02 -0.45
N GLY A 115 3.71 -0.53 -1.22
CA GLY A 115 4.18 0.14 -2.45
C GLY A 115 5.00 -0.80 -3.32
N GLY A 116 6.08 -0.26 -3.88
CA GLY A 116 7.07 -1.03 -4.61
C GLY A 116 7.82 -2.03 -3.73
N ASP A 117 8.07 -3.22 -4.27
CA ASP A 117 9.06 -4.14 -3.73
C ASP A 117 10.48 -3.61 -3.97
N ARG A 118 11.10 -3.20 -2.87
CA ARG A 118 12.41 -2.56 -2.86
C ARG A 118 13.56 -3.56 -2.97
N SER A 119 13.32 -4.85 -2.71
CA SER A 119 14.35 -5.90 -2.84
C SER A 119 14.82 -6.09 -4.28
N THR A 120 14.03 -5.64 -5.26
CA THR A 120 14.35 -5.70 -6.69
C THR A 120 15.10 -4.47 -7.21
N VAL A 121 15.23 -3.43 -6.38
CA VAL A 121 15.76 -2.13 -6.78
C VAL A 121 17.24 -2.03 -6.44
N ASP A 122 18.02 -1.41 -7.34
CA ASP A 122 19.48 -1.26 -7.20
C ASP A 122 19.87 0.21 -7.37
N PHE A 123 20.10 0.87 -6.24
CA PHE A 123 20.54 2.25 -6.13
C PHE A 123 21.73 2.38 -5.15
N ASP A 124 22.73 1.52 -5.31
CA ASP A 124 23.91 1.45 -4.43
C ASP A 124 24.61 2.81 -4.23
N GLY A 125 24.48 3.37 -3.02
CA GLY A 125 25.11 4.64 -2.62
C GLY A 125 24.33 5.91 -3.00
N TYR A 126 23.19 5.79 -3.68
CA TYR A 126 22.35 6.93 -4.10
C TYR A 126 20.84 6.64 -4.00
N GLY A 127 20.43 5.61 -3.27
CA GLY A 127 19.02 5.32 -3.02
C GLY A 127 18.30 6.42 -2.24
N LEU A 128 16.97 6.35 -2.22
CA LEU A 128 16.16 7.24 -1.41
C LEU A 128 16.34 6.95 0.09
N GLU A 129 16.56 7.99 0.90
CA GLU A 129 16.71 7.87 2.36
C GLU A 129 15.50 7.15 3.00
N VAL A 130 14.28 7.46 2.52
CA VAL A 130 13.06 6.83 3.03
C VAL A 130 13.00 5.33 2.74
N TRP A 131 13.64 4.85 1.67
CA TRP A 131 13.71 3.41 1.38
C TRP A 131 14.73 2.73 2.30
N ALA A 132 15.93 3.30 2.45
CA ALA A 132 16.90 2.78 3.43
C ALA A 132 16.29 2.69 4.84
N LEU A 133 15.53 3.70 5.26
CA LEU A 133 14.79 3.69 6.52
C LEU A 133 13.78 2.54 6.61
N LYS A 134 12.97 2.34 5.56
CA LYS A 134 12.00 1.23 5.55
C LYS A 134 12.68 -0.14 5.55
N GLU A 135 13.82 -0.30 4.87
CA GLU A 135 14.65 -1.52 4.90
C GLU A 135 15.12 -1.85 6.33
N GLU A 136 15.60 -0.83 7.04
CA GLU A 136 16.01 -0.99 8.43
C GLU A 136 14.83 -1.33 9.34
N ILE A 137 13.68 -0.68 9.15
CA ILE A 137 12.46 -0.94 9.91
C ILE A 137 11.96 -2.39 9.71
N ILE A 138 11.89 -2.90 8.47
CA ILE A 138 11.42 -4.27 8.24
C ILE A 138 12.40 -5.29 8.83
N ARG A 139 13.71 -5.04 8.72
CA ARG A 139 14.75 -5.89 9.33
C ARG A 139 14.61 -5.92 10.86
N ARG A 140 14.46 -4.75 11.50
CA ARG A 140 14.23 -4.64 12.95
C ARG A 140 12.91 -5.31 13.37
N THR A 141 11.83 -5.10 12.62
CA THR A 141 10.53 -5.72 12.86
C THR A 141 10.65 -7.24 12.89
N ARG A 142 11.26 -7.85 11.86
CA ARG A 142 11.45 -9.30 11.79
C ARG A 142 12.29 -9.85 12.95
N ASN A 143 13.32 -9.10 13.36
CA ASN A 143 14.16 -9.48 14.49
C ASN A 143 13.42 -9.42 15.84
N LEU A 144 12.55 -8.43 16.04
CA LEU A 144 11.74 -8.27 17.26
C LEU A 144 10.57 -9.24 17.31
N MET A 145 10.03 -9.62 16.15
CA MET A 145 8.77 -10.37 16.04
C MET A 145 8.96 -11.80 15.52
N LYS A 146 10.05 -12.48 15.91
CA LYS A 146 10.39 -13.85 15.44
C LYS A 146 9.29 -14.90 15.68
N ALA A 147 8.44 -14.69 16.67
CA ALA A 147 7.33 -15.58 17.02
C ALA A 147 5.99 -15.20 16.35
N LYS A 148 5.98 -14.17 15.50
CA LYS A 148 4.78 -13.67 14.81
C LYS A 148 4.97 -13.82 13.31
N LYS A 149 3.85 -13.92 12.59
CA LYS A 149 3.83 -13.83 11.13
C LYS A 149 3.96 -12.37 10.71
N VAL A 150 5.07 -12.00 10.09
CA VAL A 150 5.31 -10.65 9.56
C VAL A 150 5.15 -10.68 8.04
N ILE A 151 4.19 -9.92 7.51
CA ILE A 151 3.83 -9.95 6.08
C ILE A 151 4.02 -8.57 5.48
N ALA A 152 5.09 -8.38 4.71
CA ALA A 152 5.29 -7.18 3.92
C ALA A 152 4.48 -7.28 2.62
N VAL A 153 3.63 -6.28 2.37
CA VAL A 153 2.74 -6.25 1.21
C VAL A 153 3.19 -5.16 0.24
N TYR A 154 3.53 -5.59 -0.97
CA TYR A 154 3.92 -4.76 -2.11
C TYR A 154 2.78 -4.74 -3.12
N THR A 155 2.35 -3.55 -3.50
CA THR A 155 1.08 -3.36 -4.24
C THR A 155 1.30 -2.68 -5.59
N GLY A 156 2.56 -2.41 -5.93
CA GLY A 156 2.88 -1.49 -7.02
C GLY A 156 2.42 -0.07 -6.66
N ALA A 157 1.95 0.68 -7.65
CA ALA A 157 1.37 2.00 -7.43
C ALA A 157 -0.12 1.88 -7.06
N PHE A 158 -0.63 2.81 -6.24
CA PHE A 158 -2.06 2.86 -5.94
C PHE A 158 -2.82 3.37 -7.15
N LEU A 159 -3.73 2.54 -7.65
CA LEU A 159 -4.50 2.80 -8.87
C LEU A 159 -5.17 4.18 -8.84
N GLU A 160 -5.85 4.50 -7.75
CA GLU A 160 -6.58 5.76 -7.59
C GLU A 160 -5.66 6.99 -7.56
N ILE A 161 -4.41 6.85 -7.09
CA ILE A 161 -3.50 8.01 -7.07
C ILE A 161 -2.92 8.28 -8.46
N VAL A 162 -2.60 7.24 -9.23
CA VAL A 162 -2.07 7.38 -10.60
C VAL A 162 -3.02 8.17 -11.49
N PHE A 163 -4.33 7.96 -11.34
CA PHE A 163 -5.35 8.65 -12.12
C PHE A 163 -5.91 9.93 -11.48
N ARG A 164 -5.36 10.37 -10.33
CA ARG A 164 -5.80 11.60 -9.65
C ARG A 164 -5.08 12.82 -10.21
N PRO A 165 -5.81 13.86 -10.67
CA PRO A 165 -5.19 15.09 -11.17
C PRO A 165 -4.22 15.72 -10.16
N GLY A 166 -3.03 16.11 -10.63
CA GLY A 166 -2.07 16.93 -9.89
C GLY A 166 -1.23 16.24 -8.81
N ARG A 167 -1.27 14.91 -8.67
CA ARG A 167 -0.43 14.17 -7.69
C ARG A 167 0.74 13.39 -8.26
N PHE A 168 0.66 12.89 -9.49
CA PHE A 168 1.77 12.26 -10.19
C PHE A 168 2.13 13.11 -11.41
N ASN A 169 3.39 13.58 -11.47
CA ASN A 169 3.86 14.38 -12.61
C ASN A 169 4.05 13.54 -13.90
N TRP A 170 4.00 12.21 -13.85
CA TRP A 170 4.02 11.34 -15.04
C TRP A 170 2.76 11.45 -15.90
N PHE A 171 1.65 11.81 -15.23
CA PHE A 171 0.33 11.90 -15.83
C PHE A 171 -0.39 13.12 -15.24
N LYS A 172 -0.18 14.30 -15.82
CA LYS A 172 -1.24 15.31 -15.72
C LYS A 172 -2.41 14.71 -16.52
N VAL A 173 -3.51 14.34 -15.87
CA VAL A 173 -4.71 13.91 -16.59
C VAL A 173 -5.78 14.98 -16.36
N PRO A 174 -6.35 15.60 -17.42
CA PRO A 174 -5.94 15.50 -18.81
C PRO A 174 -4.65 16.31 -19.06
N SER A 175 -3.74 15.76 -19.84
CA SER A 175 -2.59 16.47 -20.41
C SER A 175 -2.48 16.06 -21.86
N ASP A 176 -2.00 17.00 -22.65
CA ASP A 176 -1.68 16.73 -24.05
C ASP A 176 -0.33 15.99 -24.18
N VAL A 177 0.38 15.79 -23.06
CA VAL A 177 1.67 15.07 -22.99
C VAL A 177 1.70 14.17 -21.75
N TYR A 178 2.01 12.90 -21.97
CA TYR A 178 2.38 11.92 -20.94
C TYR A 178 3.90 11.78 -20.88
N GLU A 179 4.44 11.74 -19.67
CA GLU A 179 5.89 11.64 -19.47
C GLU A 179 6.28 10.29 -18.88
N CYS A 180 7.39 9.74 -19.35
CA CYS A 180 7.92 8.47 -18.84
C CYS A 180 9.45 8.47 -18.76
N THR A 181 10.02 7.54 -18.01
CA THR A 181 11.47 7.28 -18.02
C THR A 181 11.67 5.87 -18.56
N GLY A 182 12.45 5.72 -19.63
CA GLY A 182 12.59 4.45 -20.35
C GLY A 182 11.49 4.18 -21.38
N PRO A 183 11.27 2.92 -21.79
CA PRO A 183 10.29 2.59 -22.82
C PRO A 183 8.84 2.84 -22.36
N ALA A 184 8.02 3.50 -23.19
CA ALA A 184 6.60 3.75 -22.89
C ALA A 184 5.76 2.47 -22.79
N SER A 185 6.23 1.39 -23.42
CA SER A 185 5.64 0.05 -23.40
C SER A 185 5.95 -0.72 -22.12
N GLN A 186 6.87 -0.21 -21.29
CA GLN A 186 7.22 -0.84 -20.02
C GLN A 186 6.00 -0.85 -19.10
N ARG A 187 5.74 -2.02 -18.52
CA ARG A 187 4.54 -2.28 -17.74
C ARG A 187 4.75 -1.94 -16.28
N ILE A 188 3.72 -1.37 -15.66
CA ILE A 188 3.63 -1.05 -14.25
C ILE A 188 2.40 -1.69 -13.62
N THR A 189 2.55 -2.17 -12.39
CA THR A 189 1.46 -2.73 -11.60
C THR A 189 0.75 -1.63 -10.83
N LEU A 190 -0.57 -1.59 -10.97
CA LEU A 190 -1.49 -0.73 -10.25
C LEU A 190 -2.44 -1.60 -9.43
N THR A 191 -2.64 -1.27 -8.17
CA THR A 191 -3.62 -1.98 -7.32
C THR A 191 -4.56 -0.98 -6.68
N SER A 192 -5.87 -1.22 -6.76
CA SER A 192 -6.86 -0.39 -6.08
C SER A 192 -6.66 -0.45 -4.57
N MET A 193 -6.73 0.69 -3.90
CA MET A 193 -6.67 0.76 -2.44
C MET A 193 -7.76 -0.08 -1.77
N THR A 194 -8.92 -0.27 -2.43
CA THR A 194 -9.97 -1.17 -1.95
C THR A 194 -9.54 -2.63 -2.08
N ASP A 195 -8.93 -3.01 -3.20
CA ASP A 195 -8.42 -4.37 -3.40
C ASP A 195 -7.25 -4.71 -2.48
N ILE A 196 -6.39 -3.74 -2.17
CA ILE A 196 -5.36 -3.86 -1.13
C ILE A 196 -6.02 -4.19 0.22
N GLY A 197 -7.15 -3.54 0.53
CA GLY A 197 -7.94 -3.86 1.72
C GLY A 197 -8.50 -5.28 1.72
N ARG A 198 -9.04 -5.75 0.59
CA ARG A 198 -9.56 -7.13 0.44
C ARG A 198 -8.46 -8.16 0.64
N ALA A 199 -7.33 -7.96 -0.03
CA ALA A 199 -6.16 -8.81 0.09
C ALA A 199 -5.62 -8.83 1.53
N THR A 200 -5.52 -7.69 2.19
CA THR A 200 -5.03 -7.60 3.59
C THR A 200 -5.97 -8.30 4.57
N ALA A 201 -7.28 -8.13 4.41
CA ALA A 201 -8.28 -8.85 5.21
C ALA A 201 -8.17 -10.37 5.00
N ARG A 202 -8.00 -10.81 3.75
CA ARG A 202 -7.80 -12.22 3.43
C ARG A 202 -6.50 -12.78 4.01
N LEU A 203 -5.38 -12.09 3.83
CA LEU A 203 -4.07 -12.48 4.39
C LEU A 203 -4.14 -12.60 5.90
N SER A 204 -4.84 -11.69 6.58
CA SER A 204 -5.07 -11.75 8.02
C SER A 204 -5.78 -13.05 8.41
N LEU A 205 -6.89 -13.38 7.73
CA LEU A 205 -7.65 -14.61 8.01
C LEU A 205 -6.85 -15.87 7.70
N LEU A 206 -6.16 -15.93 6.56
CA LEU A 206 -5.35 -17.09 6.17
C LEU A 206 -4.19 -17.33 7.13
N SER A 207 -3.58 -16.26 7.64
CA SER A 207 -2.45 -16.34 8.56
C SER A 207 -2.86 -16.70 9.99
N LEU A 208 -4.10 -16.42 10.38
CA LEU A 208 -4.64 -16.76 11.68
C LEU A 208 -5.19 -18.18 11.76
N ASP A 209 -5.57 -18.76 10.62
CA ASP A 209 -6.04 -20.14 10.52
C ASP A 209 -4.84 -21.12 10.42
N PRO A 210 -4.67 -22.03 11.40
CA PRO A 210 -3.58 -23.02 11.38
C PRO A 210 -3.54 -23.88 10.11
N ALA A 211 -4.68 -24.11 9.44
CA ALA A 211 -4.75 -24.92 8.23
C ALA A 211 -4.17 -24.21 6.99
N THR A 212 -4.12 -22.88 6.99
CA THR A 212 -3.67 -22.09 5.83
C THR A 212 -2.47 -21.21 6.12
N ALA A 213 -2.07 -21.03 7.38
CA ALA A 213 -1.02 -20.09 7.77
C ALA A 213 0.34 -20.37 7.07
N SER A 214 0.66 -21.63 6.80
CA SER A 214 1.89 -22.03 6.08
C SER A 214 1.89 -21.66 4.60
N GLN A 215 0.73 -21.36 4.01
CA GLN A 215 0.59 -20.99 2.60
C GLN A 215 0.77 -19.49 2.36
N VAL A 216 0.72 -18.68 3.42
CA VAL A 216 0.92 -17.24 3.31
C VAL A 216 2.41 -16.95 3.33
N PRO A 217 3.00 -16.30 2.32
CA PRO A 217 4.42 -15.92 2.35
C PRO A 217 4.68 -14.69 3.23
N ASP A 218 5.95 -14.43 3.56
CA ASP A 218 6.37 -13.25 4.34
C ASP A 218 6.47 -11.99 3.48
N GLU A 219 6.67 -12.16 2.17
CA GLU A 219 6.68 -11.12 1.14
C GLU A 219 5.51 -11.39 0.21
N VAL A 220 4.61 -10.43 0.01
CA VAL A 220 3.41 -10.56 -0.82
C VAL A 220 3.38 -9.43 -1.83
N ARG A 221 3.48 -9.76 -3.12
CA ARG A 221 3.23 -8.85 -4.25
C ARG A 221 1.79 -9.03 -4.71
N LEU A 222 1.08 -7.93 -4.84
CA LEU A 222 -0.29 -7.87 -5.37
C LEU A 222 -0.28 -7.17 -6.72
N ALA A 223 -1.04 -7.72 -7.66
CA ALA A 223 -1.17 -7.18 -8.99
C ALA A 223 -2.64 -7.03 -9.40
N GLY A 224 -3.24 -5.86 -9.14
CA GLY A 224 -4.64 -5.62 -9.52
C GLY A 224 -4.83 -5.43 -11.03
N SER A 225 -4.08 -4.49 -11.61
CA SER A 225 -4.10 -4.14 -13.03
C SER A 225 -2.68 -3.79 -13.46
N THR A 226 -2.17 -4.42 -14.50
CA THR A 226 -0.87 -4.07 -15.07
C THR A 226 -1.09 -3.33 -16.39
N VAL A 227 -0.46 -2.18 -16.58
CA VAL A 227 -0.60 -1.32 -17.77
C VAL A 227 0.71 -0.63 -18.11
N SER A 228 0.88 -0.21 -19.36
CA SER A 228 1.97 0.69 -19.79
C SER A 228 1.50 2.14 -19.86
N ILE A 229 2.42 3.08 -20.15
CA ILE A 229 2.08 4.48 -20.41
C ILE A 229 1.23 4.59 -21.67
N GLU A 230 1.52 3.77 -22.68
CA GLU A 230 0.75 3.67 -23.92
C GLU A 230 -0.68 3.21 -23.65
N ASP A 231 -0.85 2.16 -22.83
CA ASP A 231 -2.17 1.67 -22.40
C ASP A 231 -2.97 2.79 -21.71
N ILE A 232 -2.33 3.55 -20.81
CA ILE A 232 -2.97 4.67 -20.10
C ILE A 232 -3.39 5.78 -21.06
N ARG A 233 -2.51 6.23 -21.96
CA ARG A 233 -2.82 7.22 -22.99
C ARG A 233 -4.03 6.79 -23.81
N ASP A 234 -4.02 5.54 -24.29
CA ASP A 234 -5.03 5.02 -25.19
C ASP A 234 -6.39 4.84 -24.48
N LEU A 235 -6.38 4.43 -23.21
CA LEU A 235 -7.59 4.39 -22.37
C LEU A 235 -8.18 5.80 -22.18
N ILE A 236 -7.36 6.80 -21.85
CA ILE A 236 -7.86 8.17 -21.65
C ILE A 236 -8.39 8.73 -22.97
N ALA A 237 -7.70 8.50 -24.09
CA ALA A 237 -8.16 8.92 -25.41
C ALA A 237 -9.49 8.28 -25.80
N LYS A 238 -9.68 6.99 -25.48
CA LYS A 238 -10.93 6.25 -25.70
C LYS A 238 -12.13 6.90 -25.01
N TYR A 239 -11.97 7.40 -23.78
CA TYR A 239 -13.09 7.95 -22.99
C TYR A 239 -13.25 9.47 -23.08
N THR A 240 -12.21 10.21 -23.47
CA THR A 240 -12.25 11.68 -23.56
C THR A 240 -12.28 12.20 -24.99
N GLY A 241 -11.91 11.37 -25.98
CA GLY A 241 -11.68 11.79 -27.36
C GLY A 241 -10.42 12.65 -27.55
N LYS A 242 -9.69 12.97 -26.47
CA LYS A 242 -8.48 13.78 -26.52
C LYS A 242 -7.28 12.92 -26.85
N LYS A 243 -6.52 13.32 -27.86
CA LYS A 243 -5.22 12.72 -28.18
C LYS A 243 -4.13 13.39 -27.33
N ALA A 244 -3.09 12.63 -27.02
CA ALA A 244 -1.95 13.12 -26.29
C ALA A 244 -0.68 12.45 -26.82
N GLU A 245 0.45 13.13 -26.67
CA GLU A 245 1.77 12.62 -27.00
C GLU A 245 2.38 11.88 -25.82
N ILE A 246 3.37 11.01 -26.09
CA ILE A 246 4.22 10.42 -25.06
C ILE A 246 5.63 10.96 -25.27
N LYS A 247 6.22 11.51 -24.19
CA LYS A 247 7.62 11.89 -24.14
C LYS A 247 8.32 11.04 -23.10
N CYS A 248 9.30 10.26 -23.55
CA CYS A 248 10.07 9.44 -22.65
C CYS A 248 11.50 9.95 -22.56
N HIS A 249 11.98 10.05 -21.32
CA HIS A 249 13.35 10.38 -20.99
C HIS A 249 14.22 9.12 -21.08
N ASP A 250 15.47 9.30 -21.49
CA ASP A 250 16.43 8.20 -21.54
C ASP A 250 16.66 7.62 -20.14
N LEU A 251 16.51 6.29 -20.01
CA LEU A 251 16.58 5.60 -18.73
C LEU A 251 17.99 5.67 -18.13
N THR A 252 19.02 5.48 -18.97
CA THR A 252 20.42 5.51 -18.54
C THR A 252 20.79 6.89 -18.04
N ALA A 253 20.48 7.94 -18.80
CA ALA A 253 20.72 9.32 -18.40
C ALA A 253 19.97 9.68 -17.12
N ALA A 254 18.70 9.26 -16.97
CA ALA A 254 17.95 9.48 -15.75
C ALA A 254 18.60 8.82 -14.53
N LYS A 255 19.08 7.58 -14.66
CA LYS A 255 19.78 6.87 -13.59
C LYS A 255 21.11 7.51 -13.22
N GLU A 256 21.89 7.95 -14.21
CA GLU A 256 23.15 8.67 -13.97
C GLU A 256 22.92 10.04 -13.32
N LEU A 257 21.83 10.74 -13.66
CA LEU A 257 21.44 11.99 -12.98
C LEU A 257 21.13 11.76 -11.50
N LEU A 258 20.35 10.72 -11.18
CA LEU A 258 20.08 10.35 -9.78
C LEU A 258 21.38 10.01 -9.03
N LYS A 259 22.26 9.23 -9.66
CA LYS A 259 23.55 8.85 -9.09
C LYS A 259 24.46 10.04 -8.82
N ALA A 260 24.54 10.99 -9.76
CA ALA A 260 25.32 12.21 -9.61
C ALA A 260 24.76 13.15 -8.52
N GLY A 261 23.45 13.08 -8.25
CA GLY A 261 22.80 13.81 -7.17
C GLY A 261 23.11 13.28 -5.76
N GLY A 262 23.63 12.05 -5.64
CA GLY A 262 23.83 11.37 -4.36
C GLY A 262 22.53 10.81 -3.77
N PRO A 263 22.49 10.54 -2.45
CA PRO A 263 21.29 10.02 -1.79
C PRO A 263 20.09 10.93 -1.98
N GLY A 264 19.02 10.37 -2.52
CA GLY A 264 17.80 11.10 -2.84
C GLY A 264 16.93 11.36 -1.61
N LYS A 265 16.19 12.47 -1.63
CA LYS A 265 15.27 12.89 -0.58
C LYS A 265 13.83 12.55 -0.96
N ALA A 266 12.90 12.70 0.00
CA ALA A 266 11.48 12.42 -0.22
C ALA A 266 10.87 13.17 -1.43
N GLN A 267 11.35 14.38 -1.72
CA GLN A 267 10.93 15.18 -2.88
C GLN A 267 11.32 14.56 -4.24
N ASP A 268 12.34 13.70 -4.25
CA ASP A 268 12.85 13.05 -5.47
C ASP A 268 12.11 11.74 -5.76
N LEU A 269 11.18 11.33 -4.89
CA LEU A 269 10.48 10.04 -4.94
C LEU A 269 9.99 9.68 -6.35
N PHE A 270 9.32 10.60 -7.04
CA PHE A 270 8.78 10.34 -8.38
C PHE A 270 9.84 10.17 -9.47
N GLN A 271 11.06 10.70 -9.29
CA GLN A 271 12.15 10.46 -10.25
C GLN A 271 12.67 9.03 -10.10
N TYR A 272 12.90 8.59 -8.86
CA TYR A 272 13.32 7.23 -8.54
C TYR A 272 12.27 6.20 -8.97
N LEU A 273 11.00 6.44 -8.63
CA LEU A 273 9.91 5.55 -9.06
C LEU A 273 9.84 5.47 -10.60
N GLY A 274 10.26 6.52 -11.33
CA GLY A 274 10.24 6.57 -12.78
C GLY A 274 11.34 5.68 -13.36
N VAL A 275 12.53 5.72 -12.77
CA VAL A 275 13.62 4.79 -13.10
C VAL A 275 13.23 3.35 -12.77
N VAL A 276 12.66 3.08 -11.60
CA VAL A 276 12.18 1.73 -11.22
C VAL A 276 11.12 1.21 -12.20
N ALA A 277 10.17 2.07 -12.59
CA ALA A 277 9.19 1.74 -13.62
C ALA A 277 9.86 1.43 -14.96
N GLY A 278 10.78 2.27 -15.42
CA GLY A 278 11.51 2.10 -16.67
C GLY A 278 12.42 0.87 -16.72
N GLU A 279 12.95 0.45 -15.57
CA GLU A 279 13.70 -0.82 -15.41
C GLU A 279 12.78 -2.05 -15.37
N GLY A 280 11.45 -1.87 -15.36
CA GLY A 280 10.46 -2.94 -15.32
C GLY A 280 10.26 -3.60 -13.95
N LYS A 281 10.81 -3.01 -12.89
CA LYS A 281 10.77 -3.54 -11.52
C LYS A 281 9.41 -3.34 -10.82
N PHE A 282 8.47 -2.66 -11.48
CA PHE A 282 7.06 -2.58 -11.06
C PHE A 282 6.14 -3.57 -11.77
N ASP A 283 6.64 -4.45 -12.63
CA ASP A 283 5.81 -5.45 -13.29
C ASP A 283 5.68 -6.73 -12.43
N TYR A 284 4.54 -6.89 -11.76
CA TYR A 284 4.19 -8.07 -10.98
C TYR A 284 3.22 -8.98 -11.74
N SER A 285 3.02 -8.78 -13.04
CA SER A 285 2.04 -9.57 -13.83
C SER A 285 2.38 -11.06 -13.91
N ARG A 286 3.67 -11.41 -13.74
CA ARG A 286 4.15 -12.80 -13.81
C ARG A 286 4.39 -13.45 -12.45
N GLU A 287 4.83 -12.65 -11.48
CA GLU A 287 5.22 -13.12 -10.14
C GLU A 287 4.49 -12.31 -9.09
N ASN A 288 3.41 -12.88 -8.55
CA ASN A 288 2.58 -12.29 -7.51
C ASN A 288 1.83 -13.37 -6.73
N GLU A 289 1.23 -12.96 -5.62
CA GLU A 289 0.50 -13.81 -4.69
C GLU A 289 -1.02 -13.61 -4.81
N ASN A 290 -1.52 -13.14 -5.97
CA ASN A 290 -2.97 -12.96 -6.18
C ASN A 290 -3.74 -14.26 -5.95
N GLU A 291 -3.20 -15.41 -6.36
CA GLU A 291 -3.86 -16.72 -6.18
C GLU A 291 -3.95 -17.15 -4.71
N VAL A 292 -3.07 -16.65 -3.84
CA VAL A 292 -3.16 -16.91 -2.39
C VAL A 292 -4.38 -16.18 -1.81
N VAL A 293 -4.60 -14.93 -2.22
CA VAL A 293 -5.63 -14.07 -1.64
C VAL A 293 -6.96 -14.13 -2.39
N ASN A 294 -6.95 -14.47 -3.67
CA ASN A 294 -8.12 -14.46 -4.54
C ASN A 294 -8.02 -15.55 -5.62
N PRO A 295 -8.09 -16.85 -5.23
CA PRO A 295 -7.89 -17.96 -6.16
C PRO A 295 -8.82 -17.85 -7.38
N GLY A 296 -8.25 -17.83 -8.57
CA GLY A 296 -8.95 -17.69 -9.85
C GLY A 296 -9.81 -16.43 -9.97
N GLY A 297 -9.58 -15.39 -9.16
CA GLY A 297 -10.44 -14.20 -9.12
C GLY A 297 -11.85 -14.46 -8.58
N SER A 298 -12.04 -15.55 -7.83
CA SER A 298 -13.37 -16.02 -7.42
C SER A 298 -14.00 -15.27 -6.25
N LEU A 299 -13.18 -14.63 -5.41
CA LEU A 299 -13.65 -13.92 -4.21
C LEU A 299 -14.03 -12.47 -4.53
N TRP A 300 -13.27 -11.82 -5.41
CA TRP A 300 -13.61 -10.52 -5.99
C TRP A 300 -12.97 -10.35 -7.35
N ARG A 301 -13.46 -9.38 -8.13
CA ARG A 301 -12.78 -8.94 -9.35
C ARG A 301 -11.88 -7.77 -9.01
N TRP A 302 -10.60 -7.88 -9.38
CA TRP A 302 -9.65 -6.78 -9.28
C TRP A 302 -10.12 -5.60 -10.13
N LYS A 303 -10.09 -4.40 -9.55
CA LYS A 303 -10.45 -3.16 -10.26
C LYS A 303 -9.39 -2.87 -11.31
N THR A 304 -9.84 -2.60 -12.53
CA THR A 304 -8.92 -2.36 -13.65
C THR A 304 -8.59 -0.88 -13.84
N ALA A 305 -7.48 -0.60 -14.52
CA ALA A 305 -7.15 0.75 -14.96
C ALA A 305 -8.25 1.39 -15.82
N GLU A 306 -8.90 0.61 -16.69
CA GLU A 306 -10.01 1.10 -17.51
C GLU A 306 -11.20 1.56 -16.66
N GLU A 307 -11.53 0.81 -15.60
CA GLU A 307 -12.61 1.19 -14.69
C GLU A 307 -12.30 2.46 -13.93
N GLU A 308 -11.05 2.64 -13.48
CA GLU A 308 -10.63 3.87 -12.84
C GLU A 308 -10.67 5.05 -13.82
N VAL A 309 -10.15 4.89 -15.04
CA VAL A 309 -10.21 5.92 -16.09
C VAL A 309 -11.65 6.33 -16.35
N ARG A 310 -12.56 5.37 -16.53
CA ARG A 310 -13.98 5.68 -16.73
C ARG A 310 -14.57 6.44 -15.54
N TYR A 311 -14.22 6.05 -14.31
CA TYR A 311 -14.68 6.72 -13.10
C TYR A 311 -14.20 8.18 -13.05
N VAL A 312 -12.91 8.43 -13.22
CA VAL A 312 -12.35 9.79 -13.15
C VAL A 312 -12.88 10.69 -14.27
N VAL A 313 -13.02 10.16 -15.50
CA VAL A 313 -13.62 10.90 -16.62
C VAL A 313 -15.07 11.29 -16.33
N SER A 314 -15.86 10.38 -15.75
CA SER A 314 -17.26 10.65 -15.41
C SER A 314 -17.46 11.74 -14.35
N ARG A 315 -16.42 12.03 -13.55
CA ARG A 315 -16.43 13.03 -12.48
C ARG A 315 -15.92 14.40 -12.91
N GLY A 316 -15.55 14.56 -14.18
CA GLY A 316 -14.85 15.73 -14.65
C GLY A 316 -13.38 15.64 -14.26
N LEU A 317 -12.56 15.16 -15.20
CA LEU A 317 -11.10 15.31 -15.13
C LEU A 317 -10.70 16.77 -14.91
#